data_AF-A0A927GMQ0-F1
#
_entry.id   AF-A0A927GMQ0-F1
#
_cell.length_a   1.000
_cell.length_b   1.000
_cell.length_c   1.000
_cell.angle_alpha   90.00
_cell.angle_beta   90.00
_cell.angle_gamma   90.00
#
_symmetry.space_group_name_H-M   'P 1'
#
loop_
_entity.id
_entity.type
_entity.pdbx_description
1 polymer ?
#
loop_
_entity_poly.entity_id
_entity_poly.type
_entity_poly.pdbx_seq_one_letter_code
_entity_poly.pdbx_strand_id
1 'polypeptide(L)'
;MAIVSRKVSDLNGQQGDDNEFASVVVRQHPNIDQPKVLDVMVTETEAFKEIGDLVMLEVQMPNGDKRDVAMRLVDFNKLAPNMDEVVKNARGTRGRVPGTRVGNGNG
;
A
#
# COMPACT_ATOMS: atom_id res chain seq x y z
N MET A 1 -3.95 -7.92 46.72
CA MET A 1 -4.21 -8.43 45.35
C MET A 1 -3.28 -7.70 44.40
N ALA A 2 -2.33 -8.40 43.78
CA ALA A 2 -1.56 -7.82 42.69
C ALA A 2 -2.43 -7.94 41.42
N ILE A 3 -2.81 -6.81 40.83
CA ILE A 3 -3.45 -6.81 39.51
C ILE A 3 -2.32 -7.09 38.53
N VAL A 4 -2.16 -8.35 38.16
CA VAL A 4 -1.23 -8.72 37.08
C VAL A 4 -1.96 -8.40 35.79
N SER A 5 -1.65 -7.24 35.20
CA SER A 5 -2.11 -6.88 33.87
C SER A 5 -1.47 -7.86 32.88
N ARG A 6 -2.24 -8.83 32.41
CA ARG A 6 -1.85 -9.71 31.31
C ARG A 6 -2.58 -9.25 30.07
N LYS A 7 -1.83 -8.89 29.02
CA LYS A 7 -2.42 -8.61 27.71
C LYS A 7 -2.68 -9.92 26.98
N VAL A 8 -3.69 -9.91 26.11
CA VAL A 8 -4.13 -11.04 25.30
C VAL A 8 -3.99 -10.61 23.84
N SER A 9 -3.34 -11.41 23.00
CA SER A 9 -3.20 -11.11 21.57
C SER A 9 -4.53 -11.21 20.85
N ASP A 10 -4.81 -10.23 20.00
CA ASP A 10 -6.00 -10.20 19.14
C ASP A 10 -5.95 -11.25 18.02
N LEU A 11 -4.76 -11.76 17.67
CA LEU A 11 -4.59 -12.72 16.57
C LEU A 11 -4.80 -14.17 17.01
N ASN A 12 -4.17 -14.58 18.12
CA ASN A 12 -4.14 -15.97 18.54
C ASN A 12 -4.67 -16.19 19.97
N GLY A 13 -5.02 -15.12 20.70
CA GLY A 13 -5.52 -15.20 22.07
C GLY A 13 -4.48 -15.57 23.14
N GLN A 14 -3.18 -15.57 22.80
CA GLN A 14 -2.10 -15.86 23.74
C GLN A 14 -1.91 -14.71 24.73
N GLN A 15 -1.62 -15.08 25.98
CA GLN A 15 -1.30 -14.14 27.04
C GLN A 15 0.21 -13.98 27.15
N GLY A 16 0.65 -12.73 27.32
CA GLY A 16 2.05 -12.41 27.56
C GLY A 16 2.18 -11.15 28.41
N ASP A 17 3.42 -10.78 28.68
CA ASP A 17 3.75 -9.54 29.37
C ASP A 17 3.71 -8.35 28.39
N ASP A 18 3.47 -7.14 28.87
CA ASP A 18 3.35 -5.93 28.03
C ASP A 18 4.53 -5.72 27.06
N ASN A 19 5.73 -6.19 27.42
CA ASN A 19 6.94 -6.08 26.59
C ASN A 19 6.99 -7.05 25.41
N GLU A 20 6.11 -8.05 25.39
CA GLU A 20 6.01 -9.06 24.33
C GLU A 20 4.97 -8.67 23.27
N PHE A 21 4.30 -7.52 23.43
CA PHE A 21 3.27 -7.02 22.54
C PHE A 21 3.77 -5.89 21.64
N ALA A 22 3.32 -5.92 20.40
CA ALA A 22 3.44 -4.87 19.40
C ALA A 22 2.04 -4.35 19.03
N SER A 23 1.96 -3.05 18.77
CA SER A 23 0.74 -2.41 18.29
C SER A 23 0.76 -2.34 16.77
N VAL A 24 -0.21 -2.97 16.11
CA VAL A 24 -0.34 -3.02 14.66
C VAL A 24 -1.57 -2.23 14.23
N VAL A 25 -1.38 -1.25 13.35
CA VAL A 25 -2.48 -0.41 12.85
C VAL A 25 -2.94 -0.88 11.49
N VAL A 26 -4.16 -1.43 11.42
CA VAL A 26 -4.83 -1.76 10.16
C VAL A 26 -5.45 -0.48 9.59
N ARG A 27 -4.83 0.08 8.55
CA ARG A 27 -5.27 1.34 7.93
C ARG A 27 -6.36 1.17 6.89
N GLN A 28 -6.36 0.05 6.17
CA GLN A 28 -7.33 -0.25 5.12
C GLN A 28 -7.71 -1.73 5.20
N HIS A 29 -9.01 -2.01 5.28
CA HIS A 29 -9.57 -3.37 5.21
C HIS A 29 -11.01 -3.27 4.69
N PRO A 30 -11.48 -4.17 3.80
CA PRO A 30 -12.77 -4.04 3.11
C PRO A 30 -13.99 -3.98 4.04
N ASN A 31 -13.85 -4.49 5.27
CA ASN A 31 -14.94 -4.53 6.26
C ASN A 31 -14.80 -3.48 7.37
N ILE A 32 -13.83 -2.54 7.28
CA ILE A 32 -13.68 -1.47 8.27
C ILE A 32 -13.63 -0.11 7.56
N ASP A 33 -14.43 0.83 8.05
CA ASP A 33 -14.45 2.20 7.54
C ASP A 33 -13.45 3.11 8.28
N GLN A 34 -12.86 2.61 9.37
CA GLN A 34 -11.94 3.37 10.23
C GLN A 34 -10.72 2.52 10.59
N PRO A 35 -9.52 3.13 10.71
CA PRO A 35 -8.34 2.43 11.17
C PRO A 35 -8.56 1.78 12.54
N LYS A 36 -8.06 0.56 12.70
CA LYS A 36 -8.12 -0.20 13.96
C LYS A 36 -6.73 -0.58 14.40
N VAL A 37 -6.54 -0.60 15.72
CA VAL A 37 -5.31 -1.04 16.36
C VAL A 37 -5.53 -2.46 16.85
N LEU A 38 -4.56 -3.33 16.58
CA LEU A 38 -4.49 -4.68 17.09
C LEU A 38 -3.27 -4.78 18.01
N ASP A 39 -3.46 -5.35 19.19
CA ASP A 39 -2.37 -5.71 20.08
C ASP A 39 -2.00 -7.16 19.80
N VAL A 40 -0.80 -7.37 19.27
CA VAL A 40 -0.33 -8.68 18.80
C VAL A 40 1.02 -9.00 19.42
N MET A 41 1.39 -10.26 19.54
CA MET A 41 2.72 -10.59 20.03
C MET A 41 3.78 -10.22 19.00
N VAL A 42 4.97 -9.82 19.45
CA VAL A 42 6.09 -9.46 18.57
C VAL A 42 6.45 -10.61 17.63
N THR A 43 6.39 -11.86 18.09
CA THR A 43 6.63 -13.06 17.28
C THR A 43 5.60 -13.23 16.15
N GLU A 44 4.37 -12.76 16.34
CA GLU A 44 3.33 -12.82 15.30
C GLU A 44 3.56 -11.79 14.19
N THR A 45 4.33 -10.74 14.48
CA THR A 45 4.63 -9.72 13.47
C THR A 45 5.41 -10.26 12.29
N GLU A 46 6.14 -11.36 12.46
CA GLU A 46 6.84 -12.07 11.39
C GLU A 46 5.88 -12.65 10.32
N ALA A 47 4.60 -12.83 10.68
CA ALA A 47 3.57 -13.29 9.73
C ALA A 47 3.16 -12.18 8.74
N PHE A 48 3.37 -10.90 9.08
CA PHE A 48 3.10 -9.78 8.17
C PHE A 48 4.19 -9.72 7.09
N LYS A 49 3.97 -10.43 5.99
CA LYS A 49 4.87 -10.38 4.83
C LYS A 49 4.77 -9.03 4.15
N GLU A 50 5.86 -8.28 4.18
CA GLU A 50 5.98 -7.06 3.38
C GLU A 50 5.90 -7.43 1.88
N ILE A 51 5.06 -6.70 1.15
CA ILE A 51 5.06 -6.74 -0.31
C ILE A 51 5.78 -5.47 -0.75
N GLY A 52 7.11 -5.54 -0.91
CA GLY A 52 7.94 -4.37 -1.22
C GLY A 52 7.68 -3.79 -2.60
N ASP A 53 7.50 -4.64 -3.61
CA ASP A 53 7.37 -4.21 -5.00
C ASP A 53 5.89 -4.11 -5.43
N LEU A 54 5.21 -3.06 -4.99
CA LEU A 54 3.84 -2.72 -5.40
C LEU A 54 3.81 -1.52 -6.35
N VAL A 55 2.92 -1.59 -7.35
CA VAL A 55 2.56 -0.50 -8.25
C VAL A 55 1.12 -0.11 -7.96
N MET A 56 0.91 1.18 -7.72
CA MET A 56 -0.42 1.78 -7.53
C MET A 56 -0.89 2.40 -8.84
N LEU A 57 -2.06 2.00 -9.31
CA LEU A 57 -2.66 2.43 -10.58
C LEU A 57 -4.01 3.09 -10.32
N GLU A 58 -4.22 4.29 -10.86
CA GLU A 58 -5.56 4.87 -10.97
C GLU A 58 -6.16 4.46 -12.33
N VAL A 59 -7.26 3.72 -12.32
CA VAL A 59 -8.00 3.36 -13.53
C VAL A 59 -9.21 4.26 -13.65
N GLN A 60 -9.18 5.12 -14.67
CA GLN A 60 -10.34 5.93 -15.06
C GLN A 60 -11.13 5.21 -16.15
N MET A 61 -12.36 4.85 -15.83
CA MET A 61 -13.30 4.21 -16.75
C MET A 61 -13.94 5.24 -17.69
N PRO A 62 -14.42 4.83 -18.88
CA PRO A 62 -15.07 5.75 -19.83
C PRO A 62 -16.35 6.43 -19.30
N ASN A 63 -17.02 5.81 -18.32
CA ASN A 63 -18.19 6.38 -17.65
C ASN A 63 -17.83 7.46 -16.63
N GLY A 64 -16.54 7.76 -16.42
CA GLY A 64 -16.05 8.74 -15.46
C GLY A 64 -15.67 8.17 -14.10
N ASP A 65 -15.94 6.89 -13.84
CA ASP A 65 -15.58 6.26 -12.58
C ASP A 65 -14.07 6.11 -12.46
N LYS A 66 -13.57 6.29 -11.24
CA LYS A 66 -12.17 6.09 -10.89
C LYS A 66 -12.04 5.00 -9.84
N ARG A 67 -11.04 4.15 -10.00
CA ARG A 67 -10.67 3.17 -8.97
C ARG A 67 -9.16 3.05 -8.86
N ASP A 68 -8.69 2.89 -7.64
CA ASP A 68 -7.30 2.59 -7.36
C ASP A 68 -7.10 1.07 -7.36
N VAL A 69 -6.01 0.63 -7.98
CA VAL A 69 -5.61 -0.77 -8.07
C VAL A 69 -4.16 -0.87 -7.63
N ALA A 70 -3.92 -1.64 -6.56
CA ALA A 70 -2.59 -2.04 -6.15
C ALA A 70 -2.26 -3.41 -6.77
N MET A 71 -1.10 -3.54 -7.42
CA MET A 71 -0.63 -4.83 -7.93
C MET A 71 0.87 -5.00 -7.75
N ARG A 72 1.36 -6.25 -7.78
CA ARG A 72 2.81 -6.52 -7.70
C ARG A 72 3.50 -6.04 -8.98
N LEU A 73 4.68 -5.43 -8.83
CA LEU A 73 5.51 -4.98 -9.95
C LEU A 73 5.81 -6.10 -10.93
N VAL A 74 6.08 -7.31 -10.43
CA VAL A 74 6.34 -8.49 -11.26
C VAL A 74 5.15 -8.82 -12.16
N ASP A 75 3.92 -8.69 -11.66
CA ASP A 75 2.72 -8.97 -12.46
C ASP A 75 2.40 -7.82 -13.40
N PHE A 76 2.67 -6.58 -12.98
CA PHE A 76 2.57 -5.40 -13.84
C PHE A 76 3.55 -5.49 -15.04
N ASN A 77 4.79 -5.90 -14.80
CA ASN A 77 5.82 -6.02 -15.82
C ASN A 77 5.55 -7.15 -16.83
N LYS A 78 4.67 -8.11 -16.51
CA LYS A 78 4.22 -9.14 -17.47
C LYS A 78 3.19 -8.62 -18.47
N LEU A 79 2.55 -7.47 -18.21
CA LEU A 79 1.50 -6.93 -19.08
C LEU A 79 2.04 -6.41 -20.42
N ALA A 80 3.35 -6.15 -20.52
CA ALA A 80 4.00 -5.75 -21.76
C ALA A 80 5.47 -6.25 -21.80
N PRO A 81 6.05 -6.52 -22.98
CA PRO A 81 7.42 -7.01 -23.09
C PRO A 81 8.48 -6.12 -22.42
N ASN A 82 8.33 -4.78 -22.49
CA ASN A 82 9.22 -3.79 -21.88
C ASN A 82 8.40 -2.74 -21.10
N MET A 83 7.65 -3.16 -20.08
CA MET A 83 6.76 -2.26 -19.35
C MET A 83 7.46 -1.01 -18.78
N ASP A 84 8.71 -1.15 -18.31
CA ASP A 84 9.49 -0.02 -17.80
C ASP A 84 9.71 1.09 -18.84
N GLU A 85 9.95 0.71 -20.10
CA GLU A 85 10.08 1.67 -21.21
C GLU A 85 8.74 2.28 -21.59
N VAL A 86 7.67 1.47 -21.56
CA VAL A 86 6.29 1.94 -21.82
C VAL A 86 5.90 3.03 -20.83
N VAL A 87 6.13 2.82 -19.53
CA VAL A 87 5.82 3.82 -18.50
C VAL A 87 6.69 5.06 -18.62
N LYS A 88 7.99 4.92 -18.90
CA LYS A 88 8.91 6.07 -19.09
C LYS A 88 8.52 6.95 -20.27
N ASN A 89 8.02 6.34 -21.35
CA ASN A 89 7.62 7.04 -22.57
C ASN A 89 6.15 7.49 -22.54
N ALA A 90 5.37 7.07 -21.53
CA ALA A 90 3.97 7.45 -21.41
C ALA A 90 3.79 8.95 -21.17
N ARG A 91 2.62 9.46 -21.57
CA ARG A 91 2.25 10.86 -21.32
C ARG A 91 2.14 11.11 -19.83
N GLY A 92 2.82 12.15 -19.34
CA GLY A 92 2.68 12.58 -17.95
C GLY A 92 1.26 13.03 -17.62
N THR A 93 0.81 12.75 -16.39
CA THR A 93 -0.53 13.12 -15.90
C THR A 93 -0.73 14.64 -15.76
N ARG A 94 0.35 15.41 -15.70
CA ARG A 94 0.34 16.88 -15.63
C ARG A 94 0.68 17.54 -16.98
N GLY A 95 -0.14 17.31 -18.01
CA GLY A 95 -0.23 18.14 -19.21
C GLY A 95 1.01 18.32 -20.11
N ARG A 96 2.22 17.97 -19.66
CA ARG A 96 3.44 18.02 -20.46
C ARG A 96 3.55 16.73 -21.24
N VAL A 97 3.43 16.85 -22.55
CA VAL A 97 3.90 15.82 -23.48
C VAL A 97 5.42 15.72 -23.28
N PRO A 98 5.98 14.56 -22.91
CA PRO A 98 7.42 14.36 -22.94
C PRO A 98 7.91 14.66 -24.37
N GLY A 99 8.77 15.67 -24.54
CA GLY A 99 9.35 16.04 -25.84
C GLY A 99 8.91 17.38 -26.44
N THR A 100 7.90 18.06 -25.92
CA THR A 100 7.61 19.45 -26.38
C THR A 100 8.52 20.45 -25.68
N ARG A 101 9.60 20.87 -26.36
CA ARG A 101 10.35 22.10 -26.04
C ARG A 101 9.36 23.27 -26.10
N VAL A 102 9.05 23.87 -24.96
CA VAL A 102 8.34 25.16 -24.92
C VAL A 102 9.29 26.18 -25.56
N GLY A 103 8.94 26.62 -26.76
CA GLY A 103 9.67 27.65 -27.49
C GLY A 103 9.74 28.92 -26.65
N ASN A 104 10.96 29.43 -26.54
CA ASN A 104 11.30 30.69 -25.90
C ASN A 104 10.55 31.84 -26.62
N GLY A 105 9.44 32.31 -26.06
CA GLY A 105 8.71 33.48 -26.53
C GLY A 105 9.20 34.71 -25.78
N ASN A 106 10.27 35.32 -26.29
CA ASN A 106 10.63 36.70 -25.97
C ASN A 106 9.79 37.60 -26.89
N GLY A 107 9.00 38.51 -26.34
CA GLY A 107 8.14 39.44 -27.07
C GLY A 107 7.32 40.29 -26.12
#